data_AF-A0A960JYD0-F1
#
_entry.id   AF-A0A960JYD0-F1
#
_cell.length_a   1.000
_cell.length_b   1.000
_cell.length_c   1.000
_cell.angle_alpha   90.00
_cell.angle_beta   90.00
_cell.angle_gamma   90.00
#
_symmetry.space_group_name_H-M   'P 1'
#
loop_
_entity.id
_entity.type
_entity.pdbx_description
1 polymer ?
#
loop_
_entity_poly.entity_id
_entity_poly.type
_entity_poly.pdbx_seq_one_letter_code
_entity_poly.pdbx_strand_id
1 'polypeptide(L)'
;MRESSGSPRIVRLYRRHTLAAVVLFGPAAALLAQPPSTYYDTVDSSNSAAMRSTLHEVIDDHTRFPYTDTTTDTWDILNLADEDPNNTGNILDLYMNASYTKIPGGVGAYNREHSWPKSYGFPNDASDNYPYTDCHHLFAADSGYNSARSNKPFRYCTSGCSEEPTLFNDGRGGGTGVYPGNSNWTTGSFTQGTWETWSGRRGDVAREQEPADPAARHR
;
A
#
# COMPACT_ATOMS: atom_id res chain seq x y z
N MET A 1 -20.66 -15.92 84.80
CA MET A 1 -19.20 -16.10 84.93
C MET A 1 -18.79 -17.13 83.90
N ARG A 2 -17.78 -16.80 83.06
CA ARG A 2 -16.83 -17.64 82.30
C ARG A 2 -17.36 -18.98 81.73
N GLU A 3 -17.18 -19.31 80.45
CA GLU A 3 -15.88 -19.50 79.82
C GLU A 3 -15.92 -19.33 78.28
N SER A 4 -14.78 -18.88 77.79
CA SER A 4 -14.45 -18.55 76.41
C SER A 4 -14.04 -19.81 75.64
N SER A 5 -14.67 -20.06 74.50
CA SER A 5 -14.18 -21.00 73.49
C SER A 5 -13.35 -20.20 72.47
N GLY A 6 -12.03 -20.39 72.53
CA GLY A 6 -11.06 -19.79 71.63
C GLY A 6 -10.78 -20.73 70.45
N SER A 7 -11.25 -20.36 69.27
CA SER A 7 -10.90 -21.01 67.99
C SER A 7 -9.54 -20.49 67.49
N PRO A 8 -8.63 -21.34 66.99
CA PRO A 8 -7.29 -20.90 66.60
C PRO A 8 -7.32 -20.10 65.30
N ARG A 9 -6.82 -18.86 65.36
CA ARG A 9 -6.59 -18.02 64.17
C ARG A 9 -5.38 -18.54 63.40
N ILE A 10 -5.63 -19.06 62.20
CA ILE A 10 -4.61 -19.37 61.19
C ILE A 10 -3.97 -18.06 60.72
N VAL A 11 -2.69 -17.85 61.04
CA VAL A 11 -1.88 -16.75 60.49
C VAL A 11 -1.33 -17.22 59.13
N ARG A 12 -1.95 -16.77 58.03
CA ARG A 12 -1.39 -16.92 56.67
C ARG A 12 -0.35 -15.82 56.45
N LEU A 13 0.93 -16.20 56.36
CA LEU A 13 1.99 -15.32 55.85
C LEU A 13 1.70 -14.97 54.38
N TYR A 14 1.53 -13.69 54.06
CA TYR A 14 1.54 -13.19 52.69
C TYR A 14 2.99 -12.95 52.26
N ARG A 15 3.49 -13.80 51.35
CA ARG A 15 4.77 -13.56 50.66
C ARG A 15 4.53 -12.52 49.57
N ARG A 16 5.09 -11.32 49.73
CA ARG A 16 5.05 -10.27 48.70
C ARG A 16 5.99 -10.67 47.57
N HIS A 17 5.44 -10.98 46.40
CA HIS A 17 6.21 -11.13 45.18
C HIS A 17 6.23 -9.80 44.44
N THR A 18 7.35 -9.10 44.50
CA THR A 18 7.67 -7.99 43.58
C THR A 18 7.93 -8.59 42.20
N LEU A 19 7.02 -8.37 41.26
CA LEU A 19 7.23 -8.66 39.83
C LEU A 19 8.15 -7.57 39.25
N ALA A 20 9.36 -7.96 38.84
CA ALA A 20 10.23 -7.11 38.05
C ALA A 20 9.75 -7.11 36.59
N ALA A 21 9.46 -5.92 36.05
CA ALA A 21 9.15 -5.75 34.63
C ALA A 21 10.45 -5.87 33.83
N VAL A 22 10.58 -6.95 33.06
CA VAL A 22 11.65 -7.11 32.05
C VAL A 22 11.18 -6.39 30.79
N VAL A 23 11.74 -5.22 30.52
CA VAL A 23 11.59 -4.56 29.21
C VAL A 23 12.57 -5.24 28.25
N LEU A 24 12.06 -6.20 27.46
CA LEU A 24 12.79 -6.71 26.31
C LEU A 24 12.78 -5.64 25.20
N PHE A 25 13.90 -4.94 25.04
CA PHE A 25 14.20 -4.25 23.79
C PHE A 25 14.59 -5.32 22.76
N GLY A 26 13.64 -5.71 21.91
CA GLY A 26 13.93 -6.51 20.72
C GLY A 26 14.81 -5.72 19.74
N PRO A 27 15.61 -6.41 18.90
CA PRO A 27 16.45 -5.73 17.91
C PRO A 27 15.53 -4.99 16.93
N ALA A 28 15.78 -3.70 16.73
CA ALA A 28 15.17 -2.95 15.65
C ALA A 28 15.55 -3.62 14.33
N ALA A 29 14.57 -4.13 13.58
CA ALA A 29 14.79 -4.56 12.21
C ALA A 29 15.43 -3.37 11.46
N ALA A 30 16.59 -3.60 10.87
CA ALA A 30 17.21 -2.59 10.02
C ALA A 30 16.26 -2.28 8.86
N LEU A 31 15.88 -1.01 8.73
CA LEU A 31 15.14 -0.48 7.59
C LEU A 31 16.07 -0.51 6.36
N LEU A 32 16.15 -1.66 5.69
CA LEU A 32 16.98 -1.85 4.48
C LEU A 32 16.44 -1.11 3.24
N ALA A 33 15.42 -0.26 3.40
CA ALA A 33 14.78 0.49 2.32
C ALA A 33 15.00 2.01 2.42
N GLN A 34 15.80 2.50 3.38
CA GLN A 34 16.13 3.92 3.45
C GLN A 34 17.29 4.23 2.50
N PRO A 35 17.20 5.31 1.70
CA PRO A 35 18.34 5.75 0.93
C PRO A 35 19.49 6.18 1.87
N PRO A 36 20.75 6.14 1.40
CA PRO A 36 21.88 6.69 2.16
C PRO A 36 21.58 8.12 2.64
N SER A 37 22.08 8.51 3.80
CA SER A 37 21.76 9.83 4.39
C SER A 37 22.11 11.01 3.48
N THR A 38 23.06 10.83 2.55
CA THR A 38 23.53 11.84 1.60
C THR A 38 22.84 11.79 0.24
N TYR A 39 21.90 10.87 0.05
CA TYR A 39 21.33 10.56 -1.27
C TYR A 39 20.60 11.76 -1.89
N TYR A 40 19.95 12.60 -1.07
CA TYR A 40 19.23 13.79 -1.52
C TYR A 40 19.97 15.11 -1.21
N ASP A 41 21.27 15.07 -0.88
CA ASP A 41 22.03 16.27 -0.48
C ASP A 41 22.11 17.33 -1.58
N THR A 42 22.02 16.92 -2.85
CA THR A 42 22.06 17.79 -4.03
C THR A 42 20.70 18.39 -4.39
N VAL A 43 19.63 18.01 -3.71
CA VAL A 43 18.27 18.46 -4.04
C VAL A 43 18.03 19.87 -3.49
N ASP A 44 17.76 20.82 -4.38
CA ASP A 44 17.39 22.19 -4.03
C ASP A 44 15.88 22.31 -3.79
N SER A 45 15.48 22.31 -2.52
CA SER A 45 14.08 22.46 -2.10
C SER A 45 13.58 23.92 -2.05
N SER A 46 14.35 24.90 -2.55
CA SER A 46 14.01 26.33 -2.46
C SER A 46 12.71 26.71 -3.17
N ASN A 47 12.38 26.01 -4.26
CA ASN A 47 11.13 26.17 -4.99
C ASN A 47 10.82 24.91 -5.82
N SER A 48 9.58 24.79 -6.29
CA SER A 48 9.11 23.59 -7.00
C SER A 48 9.86 23.28 -8.29
N ALA A 49 10.32 24.30 -9.03
CA ALA A 49 11.06 24.08 -10.27
C ALA A 49 12.48 23.58 -9.99
N ALA A 50 13.19 24.22 -9.05
CA ALA A 50 14.52 23.79 -8.63
C ALA A 50 14.48 22.39 -7.99
N MET A 51 13.49 22.12 -7.15
CA MET A 51 13.31 20.81 -6.52
C MET A 51 13.10 19.73 -7.57
N ARG A 52 12.22 19.95 -8.54
CA ARG A 52 11.97 18.97 -9.61
C ARG A 52 13.21 18.69 -10.45
N SER A 53 13.90 19.75 -10.89
CA SER A 53 15.10 19.59 -11.71
C SER A 53 16.22 18.89 -10.96
N THR A 54 16.56 19.34 -9.74
CA THR A 54 17.65 18.73 -8.96
C THR A 54 17.33 17.34 -8.43
N LEU A 55 16.05 17.06 -8.14
CA LEU A 55 15.61 15.71 -7.79
C LEU A 55 15.67 14.78 -9.00
N HIS A 56 15.29 15.24 -10.19
CA HIS A 56 15.34 14.44 -11.42
C HIS A 56 16.75 13.91 -11.67
N GLU A 57 17.78 14.75 -11.56
CA GLU A 57 19.20 14.34 -11.71
C GLU A 57 19.66 13.29 -10.68
N VAL A 58 18.92 13.11 -9.57
CA VAL A 58 19.22 12.09 -8.55
C VAL A 58 18.52 10.76 -8.86
N ILE A 59 17.41 10.79 -9.62
CA ILE A 59 16.48 9.65 -9.77
C ILE A 59 16.20 9.23 -11.22
N ASP A 60 16.82 9.85 -12.22
CA ASP A 60 16.56 9.63 -13.65
C ASP A 60 17.04 8.29 -14.20
N ASP A 61 18.11 7.72 -13.65
CA ASP A 61 18.75 6.45 -14.04
C ASP A 61 17.99 5.17 -13.58
N HIS A 62 16.67 5.17 -13.73
CA HIS A 62 15.84 4.03 -13.41
C HIS A 62 15.98 2.88 -14.43
N THR A 63 16.02 1.65 -13.91
CA THR A 63 16.06 0.44 -14.75
C THR A 63 14.66 0.09 -15.24
N ARG A 64 14.47 0.09 -16.56
CA ARG A 64 13.20 -0.31 -17.18
C ARG A 64 13.13 -1.83 -17.31
N PHE A 65 12.05 -2.41 -16.78
CA PHE A 65 11.68 -3.80 -17.07
C PHE A 65 10.56 -3.82 -18.12
N PRO A 66 10.55 -4.80 -19.05
CA PRO A 66 9.48 -4.94 -20.02
C PRO A 66 8.14 -5.22 -19.35
N TYR A 67 7.04 -4.82 -19.99
CA TYR A 67 5.71 -5.09 -19.46
C TYR A 67 5.48 -6.61 -19.39
N THR A 68 5.75 -7.34 -20.47
CA THR A 68 5.71 -8.82 -20.48
C THR A 68 6.96 -9.34 -21.20
N ASP A 69 7.64 -10.31 -20.61
CA ASP A 69 8.83 -10.97 -21.19
C ASP A 69 8.94 -12.43 -20.71
N THR A 70 9.89 -13.16 -21.26
CA THR A 70 10.24 -14.53 -20.84
C THR A 70 11.34 -14.57 -19.78
N THR A 71 12.00 -13.44 -19.51
CA THR A 71 13.10 -13.32 -18.55
C THR A 71 12.65 -12.69 -17.24
N THR A 72 12.78 -11.37 -17.10
CA THR A 72 12.27 -10.60 -15.97
C THR A 72 11.38 -9.49 -16.50
N ASP A 73 10.14 -9.46 -16.04
CA ASP A 73 9.15 -8.46 -16.43
C ASP A 73 8.41 -7.87 -15.22
N THR A 74 7.44 -7.00 -15.48
CA THR A 74 6.64 -6.39 -14.41
C THR A 74 5.92 -7.41 -13.52
N TRP A 75 5.57 -8.60 -14.00
CA TRP A 75 4.94 -9.61 -13.15
C TRP A 75 5.89 -10.23 -12.16
N ASP A 76 7.15 -10.47 -12.53
CA ASP A 76 8.15 -10.98 -11.60
C ASP A 76 8.34 -10.01 -10.43
N ILE A 77 8.35 -8.71 -10.74
CA ILE A 77 8.47 -7.64 -9.74
C ILE A 77 7.22 -7.57 -8.87
N LEU A 78 6.02 -7.53 -9.47
CA LEU A 78 4.77 -7.43 -8.72
C LEU A 78 4.49 -8.65 -7.85
N ASN A 79 4.87 -9.86 -8.29
CA ASN A 79 4.76 -11.06 -7.47
C ASN A 79 5.63 -10.99 -6.20
N LEU A 80 6.66 -10.15 -6.16
CA LEU A 80 7.47 -9.91 -4.96
C LEU A 80 6.96 -8.68 -4.19
N ALA A 81 6.67 -7.59 -4.88
CA ALA A 81 6.29 -6.32 -4.27
C ALA A 81 4.91 -6.37 -3.59
N ASP A 82 3.95 -7.06 -4.22
CA ASP A 82 2.60 -7.23 -3.71
C ASP A 82 2.42 -8.57 -2.98
N GLU A 83 3.50 -9.23 -2.56
CA GLU A 83 3.41 -10.49 -1.83
C GLU A 83 2.55 -10.34 -0.56
N ASP A 84 1.66 -11.31 -0.33
CA ASP A 84 0.89 -11.35 0.91
C ASP A 84 1.83 -11.67 2.08
N PRO A 85 1.97 -10.77 3.08
CA PRO A 85 2.89 -10.96 4.20
C PRO A 85 2.58 -12.20 5.05
N ASN A 86 1.35 -12.71 4.99
CA ASN A 86 0.93 -13.91 5.70
C ASN A 86 1.00 -15.18 4.82
N ASN A 87 1.22 -15.05 3.52
CA ASN A 87 1.34 -16.17 2.59
C ASN A 87 2.16 -15.80 1.34
N THR A 88 3.44 -16.19 1.33
CA THR A 88 4.37 -15.89 0.23
C THR A 88 4.00 -16.55 -1.11
N GLY A 89 3.05 -17.49 -1.12
CA GLY A 89 2.49 -18.08 -2.34
C GLY A 89 1.45 -17.19 -3.03
N ASN A 90 1.06 -16.08 -2.39
CA ASN A 90 -0.02 -15.22 -2.81
C ASN A 90 0.45 -13.77 -3.01
N ILE A 91 -0.33 -13.02 -3.79
CA ILE A 91 -0.31 -11.56 -3.78
C ILE A 91 -1.46 -11.03 -2.92
N LEU A 92 -1.28 -9.85 -2.33
CA LEU A 92 -2.29 -9.09 -1.64
C LEU A 92 -2.76 -7.94 -2.53
N ASP A 93 -3.98 -8.07 -3.05
CA ASP A 93 -4.53 -7.11 -4.00
C ASP A 93 -4.68 -5.70 -3.41
N LEU A 94 -4.52 -4.69 -4.26
CA LEU A 94 -4.57 -3.28 -3.89
C LEU A 94 -5.94 -2.85 -3.35
N TYR A 95 -7.04 -3.22 -4.01
CA TYR A 95 -8.33 -2.58 -3.75
C TYR A 95 -9.29 -3.41 -2.90
N MET A 96 -9.45 -4.70 -3.21
CA MET A 96 -10.37 -5.61 -2.54
C MET A 96 -9.79 -6.20 -1.25
N ASN A 97 -8.48 -6.01 -0.96
CA ASN A 97 -7.77 -6.61 0.17
C ASN A 97 -7.82 -8.16 0.12
N ALA A 98 -7.91 -8.71 -1.09
CA ALA A 98 -7.99 -10.14 -1.35
C ALA A 98 -6.59 -10.74 -1.45
N SER A 99 -6.43 -11.95 -0.93
CA SER A 99 -5.20 -12.75 -1.11
C SER A 99 -5.40 -13.72 -2.26
N TYR A 100 -4.66 -13.53 -3.35
CA TYR A 100 -4.77 -14.35 -4.56
C TYR A 100 -3.52 -15.20 -4.73
N THR A 101 -3.69 -16.50 -5.01
CA THR A 101 -2.58 -17.35 -5.45
C THR A 101 -1.86 -16.71 -6.62
N LYS A 102 -0.53 -16.64 -6.57
CA LYS A 102 0.29 -16.10 -7.66
C LYS A 102 0.02 -16.87 -8.95
N ILE A 103 -0.39 -16.14 -10.00
CA ILE A 103 -0.63 -16.66 -11.35
C ILE A 103 0.53 -16.18 -12.23
N PRO A 104 1.26 -17.09 -12.90
CA PRO A 104 2.26 -16.70 -13.89
C PRO A 104 1.66 -15.79 -14.96
N GLY A 105 2.25 -14.61 -15.17
CA GLY A 105 1.73 -13.62 -16.12
C GLY A 105 0.43 -12.92 -15.71
N GLY A 106 -0.07 -13.15 -14.49
CA GLY A 106 -1.18 -12.42 -13.85
C GLY A 106 -2.42 -12.18 -14.71
N VAL A 107 -2.79 -13.16 -15.55
CA VAL A 107 -4.04 -13.13 -16.31
C VAL A 107 -5.09 -13.94 -15.55
N GLY A 108 -6.08 -13.29 -14.94
CA GLY A 108 -7.18 -13.98 -14.28
C GLY A 108 -7.89 -13.13 -13.23
N ALA A 109 -7.93 -13.63 -11.99
CA ALA A 109 -8.62 -13.00 -10.86
C ALA A 109 -8.13 -11.57 -10.58
N TYR A 110 -6.86 -11.30 -10.86
CA TYR A 110 -6.26 -9.98 -10.79
C TYR A 110 -5.54 -9.64 -12.11
N ASN A 111 -5.23 -8.37 -12.28
CA ASN A 111 -4.44 -7.82 -13.39
C ASN A 111 -3.52 -6.70 -12.86
N ARG A 112 -2.75 -6.07 -13.77
CA ARG A 112 -1.92 -4.91 -13.47
C ARG A 112 -2.77 -3.65 -13.42
N GLU A 113 -2.85 -3.05 -12.25
CA GLU A 113 -3.39 -1.72 -12.04
C GLU A 113 -2.30 -0.68 -12.25
N HIS A 114 -2.59 0.28 -13.13
CA HIS A 114 -1.82 1.51 -13.28
C HIS A 114 -2.46 2.57 -12.41
N SER A 115 -1.98 2.70 -11.19
CA SER A 115 -2.55 3.63 -10.24
C SER A 115 -2.41 5.09 -10.68
N TRP A 116 -1.45 5.44 -11.52
CA TRP A 116 -1.59 6.60 -12.39
C TRP A 116 -2.14 6.14 -13.74
N PRO A 117 -3.34 6.55 -14.17
CA PRO A 117 -3.92 6.01 -15.39
C PRO A 117 -3.06 6.32 -16.61
N LYS A 118 -2.78 5.31 -17.45
CA LYS A 118 -2.05 5.47 -18.72
C LYS A 118 -2.56 6.61 -19.60
N SER A 119 -3.87 6.86 -19.57
CA SER A 119 -4.51 7.96 -20.31
C SER A 119 -4.06 9.36 -19.89
N TYR A 120 -3.33 9.50 -18.79
CA TYR A 120 -2.90 10.80 -18.24
C TYR A 120 -1.50 11.21 -18.70
N GLY A 121 -0.87 10.46 -19.61
CA GLY A 121 0.36 10.93 -20.26
C GLY A 121 1.27 9.84 -20.81
N PHE A 122 0.99 8.56 -20.57
CA PHE A 122 1.80 7.44 -21.05
C PHE A 122 0.92 6.33 -21.66
N PRO A 123 0.29 6.55 -22.83
CA PRO A 123 -0.78 5.69 -23.31
C PRO A 123 -0.33 4.31 -23.83
N ASN A 124 0.96 4.09 -24.10
CA ASN A 124 1.45 2.89 -24.80
C ASN A 124 2.76 2.34 -24.20
N ASP A 125 3.07 1.08 -24.49
CA ASP A 125 4.30 0.40 -24.04
C ASP A 125 5.49 0.64 -25.01
N ALA A 126 5.64 1.86 -25.53
CA ALA A 126 6.79 2.20 -26.34
C ALA A 126 8.06 2.24 -25.47
N SER A 127 9.23 1.94 -26.07
CA SER A 127 10.50 1.85 -25.34
C SER A 127 10.97 3.19 -24.74
N ASP A 128 10.50 4.31 -25.29
CA ASP A 128 10.72 5.67 -24.78
C ASP A 128 9.69 6.09 -23.73
N ASN A 129 8.63 5.30 -23.52
CA ASN A 129 7.57 5.57 -22.56
C ASN A 129 7.78 4.80 -21.26
N TYR A 130 8.83 5.15 -20.54
CA TYR A 130 9.25 4.49 -19.30
C TYR A 130 8.16 4.40 -18.21
N PRO A 131 7.32 5.43 -17.98
CA PRO A 131 6.27 5.36 -16.98
C PRO A 131 5.27 4.21 -17.22
N TYR A 132 5.11 3.73 -18.46
CA TYR A 132 4.20 2.62 -18.74
C TYR A 132 4.56 1.34 -17.97
N THR A 133 5.84 1.09 -17.72
CA THR A 133 6.35 -0.12 -17.05
C THR A 133 6.96 0.16 -15.68
N ASP A 134 6.86 1.40 -15.19
CA ASP A 134 7.41 1.78 -13.90
C ASP A 134 6.64 1.05 -12.77
N CYS A 135 7.35 0.20 -12.04
CA CYS A 135 6.76 -0.66 -11.01
C CYS A 135 6.44 0.08 -9.71
N HIS A 136 6.80 1.36 -9.57
CA HIS A 136 6.44 2.15 -8.41
C HIS A 136 4.96 2.55 -8.39
N HIS A 137 4.27 2.46 -9.53
CA HIS A 137 2.84 2.78 -9.67
C HIS A 137 2.05 1.68 -10.39
N LEU A 138 2.64 0.49 -10.43
CA LEU A 138 1.97 -0.74 -10.84
C LEU A 138 1.65 -1.57 -9.61
N PHE A 139 0.44 -2.16 -9.60
CA PHE A 139 0.05 -3.12 -8.56
C PHE A 139 -0.74 -4.29 -9.14
N ALA A 140 -0.77 -5.40 -8.41
CA ALA A 140 -1.77 -6.43 -8.59
C ALA A 140 -3.11 -5.94 -8.00
N ALA A 141 -4.14 -5.89 -8.84
CA ALA A 141 -5.49 -5.55 -8.41
C ALA A 141 -6.52 -6.52 -8.99
N ASP A 142 -7.58 -6.80 -8.23
CA ASP A 142 -8.73 -7.53 -8.73
C ASP A 142 -9.22 -6.93 -10.06
N SER A 143 -9.41 -7.79 -11.06
CA SER A 143 -9.71 -7.35 -12.43
C SER A 143 -11.00 -6.53 -12.53
N GLY A 144 -11.99 -6.83 -11.69
CA GLY A 144 -13.25 -6.11 -11.59
C GLY A 144 -13.05 -4.74 -10.94
N TYR A 145 -12.29 -4.68 -9.84
CA TYR A 145 -12.00 -3.42 -9.14
C TYR A 145 -11.14 -2.49 -9.99
N ASN A 146 -10.13 -3.01 -10.70
CA ASN A 146 -9.36 -2.22 -11.66
C ASN A 146 -10.30 -1.64 -12.75
N SER A 147 -11.19 -2.48 -13.31
CA SER A 147 -12.17 -2.01 -14.29
C SER A 147 -13.11 -0.93 -13.73
N ALA A 148 -13.57 -1.10 -12.49
CA ALA A 148 -14.41 -0.14 -11.78
C ALA A 148 -13.65 1.16 -11.47
N ARG A 149 -12.36 1.09 -11.17
CA ARG A 149 -11.47 2.24 -10.97
C ARG A 149 -11.31 3.03 -12.27
N SER A 150 -11.04 2.34 -13.38
CA SER A 150 -10.89 2.96 -14.71
C SER A 150 -9.78 4.04 -14.71
N ASN A 151 -10.01 5.20 -15.34
CA ASN A 151 -9.13 6.37 -15.23
C ASN A 151 -9.74 7.48 -14.36
N LYS A 152 -10.47 7.10 -13.30
CA LYS A 152 -11.02 8.05 -12.34
C LYS A 152 -9.90 8.63 -11.48
N PRO A 153 -9.93 9.95 -11.20
CA PRO A 153 -8.98 10.55 -10.27
C PRO A 153 -9.24 10.04 -8.84
N PHE A 154 -8.17 9.90 -8.07
CA PHE A 154 -8.27 9.62 -6.63
C PHE A 154 -8.75 10.85 -5.88
N ARG A 155 -9.90 10.77 -5.21
CA ARG A 155 -10.51 11.87 -4.42
C ARG A 155 -11.42 11.29 -3.34
N TYR A 156 -11.78 12.10 -2.36
CA TYR A 156 -12.88 11.76 -1.45
C TYR A 156 -14.20 11.73 -2.21
N CYS A 157 -14.99 10.68 -1.98
CA CYS A 157 -16.29 10.53 -2.58
C CYS A 157 -17.35 11.23 -1.72
N THR A 158 -17.64 12.50 -2.03
CA THR A 158 -18.45 13.36 -1.16
C THR A 158 -19.97 13.18 -1.31
N SER A 159 -20.45 12.57 -2.40
CA SER A 159 -21.90 12.40 -2.67
C SER A 159 -22.17 11.35 -3.74
N GLY A 160 -23.26 10.59 -3.60
CA GLY A 160 -23.73 9.67 -4.65
C GLY A 160 -22.78 8.50 -4.92
N CYS A 161 -22.15 7.99 -3.86
CA CYS A 161 -21.11 6.99 -3.94
C CYS A 161 -21.69 5.57 -3.95
N SER A 162 -21.15 4.74 -4.83
CA SER A 162 -21.29 3.30 -4.79
C SER A 162 -20.16 2.71 -3.95
N GLU A 163 -20.48 1.70 -3.17
CA GLU A 163 -19.53 0.95 -2.35
C GLU A 163 -18.88 -0.17 -3.18
N GLU A 164 -17.56 -0.28 -3.07
CA GLU A 164 -16.75 -1.40 -3.60
C GLU A 164 -16.04 -2.06 -2.39
N PRO A 165 -16.65 -3.10 -1.80
CA PRO A 165 -16.28 -3.60 -0.47
C PRO A 165 -14.98 -4.40 -0.43
N THR A 166 -14.18 -4.20 0.60
CA THR A 166 -13.00 -5.03 0.85
C THR A 166 -13.36 -6.35 1.55
N LEU A 167 -12.49 -7.34 1.41
CA LEU A 167 -12.46 -8.54 2.25
C LEU A 167 -11.70 -8.25 3.56
N PHE A 168 -12.11 -8.95 4.62
CA PHE A 168 -11.35 -8.93 5.86
C PHE A 168 -10.11 -9.82 5.72
N ASN A 169 -8.93 -9.23 5.82
CA ASN A 169 -7.63 -9.90 5.77
C ASN A 169 -6.67 -9.18 6.73
N ASP A 170 -5.92 -9.96 7.51
CA ASP A 170 -4.90 -9.48 8.46
C ASP A 170 -5.37 -8.37 9.41
N GLY A 171 -6.61 -8.49 9.91
CA GLY A 171 -7.17 -7.49 10.83
C GLY A 171 -7.61 -6.19 10.16
N ARG A 172 -7.61 -6.12 8.83
CA ARG A 172 -8.00 -4.94 8.03
C ARG A 172 -9.06 -5.31 7.00
N GLY A 173 -9.76 -4.30 6.49
CA GLY A 173 -10.81 -4.51 5.48
C GLY A 173 -12.11 -5.06 6.07
N GLY A 174 -13.06 -5.40 5.20
CA GLY A 174 -14.38 -5.92 5.57
C GLY A 174 -15.27 -4.90 6.30
N GLY A 175 -16.50 -5.32 6.59
CA GLY A 175 -17.53 -4.44 7.16
C GLY A 175 -18.08 -3.49 6.12
N THR A 176 -19.21 -3.88 5.51
CA THR A 176 -19.86 -3.13 4.43
C THR A 176 -20.94 -2.17 4.93
N GLY A 177 -21.36 -1.24 4.08
CA GLY A 177 -22.54 -0.39 4.29
C GLY A 177 -22.34 0.82 5.20
N VAL A 178 -21.09 1.15 5.58
CA VAL A 178 -20.76 2.33 6.39
C VAL A 178 -19.74 3.18 5.65
N TYR A 179 -20.07 4.43 5.33
CA TYR A 179 -19.13 5.37 4.74
C TYR A 179 -18.32 6.13 5.82
N PRO A 180 -16.99 6.31 5.65
CA PRO A 180 -16.17 5.74 4.60
C PRO A 180 -15.74 4.29 4.88
N GLY A 181 -15.96 3.76 6.09
CA GLY A 181 -15.75 2.34 6.42
C GLY A 181 -14.38 1.80 6.01
N ASN A 182 -14.35 0.52 5.60
CA ASN A 182 -13.15 -0.10 5.02
C ASN A 182 -13.33 -0.42 3.53
N SER A 183 -14.26 0.24 2.85
CA SER A 183 -14.55 -0.01 1.43
C SER A 183 -13.90 1.05 0.56
N ASN A 184 -13.77 0.75 -0.72
CA ASN A 184 -13.52 1.79 -1.73
C ASN A 184 -14.86 2.44 -2.09
N TRP A 185 -14.81 3.69 -2.52
CA TRP A 185 -16.00 4.43 -2.89
C TRP A 185 -15.83 5.06 -4.26
N THR A 186 -16.83 4.89 -5.11
CA THR A 186 -16.75 5.35 -6.49
C THR A 186 -18.00 6.06 -6.92
N THR A 187 -17.86 7.08 -7.76
CA THR A 187 -18.99 7.73 -8.43
C THR A 187 -18.56 8.27 -9.78
N GLY A 188 -19.56 8.52 -10.64
CA GLY A 188 -19.35 8.99 -12.00
C GLY A 188 -18.51 8.03 -12.86
N SER A 189 -18.00 8.55 -13.97
CA SER A 189 -17.28 7.77 -14.97
C SER A 189 -16.05 8.51 -15.46
N PHE A 190 -15.01 7.73 -15.77
CA PHE A 190 -13.76 8.22 -16.34
C PHE A 190 -13.18 9.41 -15.56
N THR A 191 -12.63 10.41 -16.25
CA THR A 191 -12.03 11.61 -15.64
C THR A 191 -12.99 12.52 -14.88
N GLN A 192 -14.31 12.35 -15.08
CA GLN A 192 -15.35 13.06 -14.34
C GLN A 192 -15.80 12.30 -13.09
N GLY A 193 -15.37 11.05 -12.94
CA GLY A 193 -15.66 10.23 -11.78
C GLY A 193 -14.74 10.52 -10.60
N THR A 194 -14.83 9.66 -9.61
CA THR A 194 -13.99 9.67 -8.41
C THR A 194 -13.79 8.25 -7.95
N TRP A 195 -12.58 7.93 -7.52
CA TRP A 195 -12.27 6.74 -6.76
C TRP A 195 -11.66 7.14 -5.42
N GLU A 196 -12.29 6.75 -4.32
CA GLU A 196 -11.74 6.85 -2.99
C GLU A 196 -11.23 5.47 -2.59
N THR A 197 -9.92 5.31 -2.53
CA THR A 197 -9.30 4.08 -2.04
C THR A 197 -9.62 3.89 -0.56
N TRP A 198 -9.89 2.64 -0.17
CA TRP A 198 -10.13 2.29 1.21
C TRP A 198 -8.97 2.68 2.14
N SER A 199 -9.29 2.89 3.42
CA SER A 199 -8.39 3.49 4.40
C SER A 199 -7.03 2.79 4.54
N GLY A 200 -6.98 1.47 4.39
CA GLY A 200 -5.77 0.67 4.51
C GLY A 200 -4.74 0.88 3.41
N ARG A 201 -5.14 1.44 2.25
CA ARG A 201 -4.28 1.58 1.06
C ARG A 201 -4.12 3.00 0.54
N ARG A 202 -4.80 3.99 1.14
CA ARG A 202 -4.66 5.42 0.76
C ARG A 202 -3.21 5.92 0.83
N GLY A 203 -2.45 5.47 1.84
CA GLY A 203 -1.05 5.87 1.97
C GLY A 203 -0.18 5.32 0.84
N ASP A 204 -0.42 4.07 0.44
CA ASP A 204 0.30 3.42 -0.65
C ASP A 204 -0.01 4.15 -1.96
N VAL A 205 -1.31 4.38 -2.22
CA VAL A 205 -1.77 5.08 -3.41
C VAL A 205 -1.31 6.54 -3.47
N ALA A 206 -1.12 7.20 -2.33
CA ALA A 206 -0.66 8.59 -2.32
C ALA A 206 0.84 8.73 -2.67
N ARG A 207 1.70 7.81 -2.19
CA ARG A 207 3.17 7.92 -2.35
C ARG A 207 3.64 7.74 -3.80
N GLU A 208 2.85 7.09 -4.61
CA GLU A 208 3.16 6.77 -6.01
C GLU A 208 2.65 7.79 -7.03
N GLN A 209 1.81 8.75 -6.62
CA GLN A 209 1.31 9.76 -7.56
C GLN A 209 2.38 10.80 -7.87
N GLU A 210 3.34 11.00 -6.96
CA GLU A 210 4.42 11.98 -7.12
C GLU A 210 5.41 11.57 -8.24
N PRO A 211 5.88 10.31 -8.33
CA PRO A 211 6.80 9.90 -9.40
C PRO A 211 6.16 9.75 -10.79
N ALA A 212 4.83 9.65 -10.87
CA ALA A 212 4.08 9.30 -12.08
C ALA A 212 3.56 10.51 -12.89
N ASP A 213 3.64 11.73 -12.36
CA ASP A 213 3.21 12.96 -13.05
C ASP A 213 4.14 13.25 -14.26
N PRO A 214 3.64 13.17 -15.51
CA PRO A 214 4.45 13.44 -16.71
C PRO A 214 4.97 14.89 -16.77
N ALA A 215 4.28 15.83 -16.11
CA ALA A 215 4.73 17.22 -16.02
C ALA A 215 6.00 17.39 -15.17
N ALA A 216 6.38 16.37 -14.39
CA ALA A 216 7.61 16.34 -13.61
C ALA A 216 8.83 15.83 -14.40
N ARG A 217 8.65 15.14 -15.54
CA ARG A 217 9.74 14.49 -16.29
C ARG A 217 10.08 15.10 -17.66
N HIS A 218 9.35 16.12 -18.14
CA HIS A 218 9.54 16.68 -19.49
C HIS A 218 9.72 18.21 -19.57
N ARG A 219 10.36 18.84 -18.57
CA ARG A 219 10.86 20.21 -18.72
C ARG A 219 12.18 20.42 -17.99
#